data_AF-A0A928KEJ7-F1
#
_entry.id   AF-A0A928KEJ7-F1
#
_cell.length_a   1.000
_cell.length_b   1.000
_cell.length_c   1.000
_cell.angle_alpha   90.00
_cell.angle_beta   90.00
_cell.angle_gamma   90.00
#
_symmetry.space_group_name_H-M   'P 1'
#
loop_
_entity.id
_entity.type
_entity.pdbx_description
1 polymer ?
#
loop_
_entity_poly.entity_id
_entity_poly.type
_entity_poly.pdbx_seq_one_letter_code
_entity_poly.pdbx_strand_id
1 'polypeptide(L)'
;MIKKIFCLMLALICVASMAVVGVSAADDTKIYFEVPENAGEYAGVYCHIWAYGGDSFAAWQSKKEKCTQVEGNLYAYDISKVGALEDGQYYGVIFSTDGGFQTYDTLMGAACYGDTLVCDGTEYENPADSSKTAIAAFWKGQDAAVFGPVKQITSIGNLVGTCCPPGVTDETLFTSFLTGNLENARTYSGKDDQAIIDDMAAALNLDNATVAALIADAGVEVAWVAGEEVPTTPAVTEPTTEPAASGVTVGGKTYDVAVGDEITYTVVLTTPASIENIQGSTSFDATVLELVDATNAERVPNIGGVVANVKDGVFYFNASEIATGFDFVGGKTLVTLKFKVLADAETTIATVIDEMCEISTGADLITGAEIVADGVTVTETLEVPVAPIVTDPVVTDPANTDATSGTDVPEEKPTDVPETGATVIIAATVAVVVMAMAAVVVLRKKANA
;
A
#
# COMPACT_ATOMS: atom_id res chain seq x y z
N MET A 1 -17.33 1.77 -44.88
CA MET A 1 -18.16 0.65 -44.39
C MET A 1 -17.40 -0.07 -43.29
N ILE A 2 -17.92 0.05 -42.07
CA ILE A 2 -17.98 -0.97 -41.02
C ILE A 2 -16.62 -1.61 -40.64
N LYS A 3 -15.77 -0.86 -39.93
CA LYS A 3 -14.77 -1.41 -38.98
C LYS A 3 -13.98 -0.35 -38.17
N LYS A 4 -14.36 0.93 -38.21
CA LYS A 4 -13.68 2.02 -37.47
C LYS A 4 -14.59 2.78 -36.48
N ILE A 5 -15.69 2.18 -36.03
CA ILE A 5 -16.64 2.79 -35.08
C ILE A 5 -16.99 1.77 -33.99
N PHE A 6 -16.00 1.11 -33.39
CA PHE A 6 -16.25 0.19 -32.27
C PHE A 6 -15.23 0.28 -31.11
N CYS A 7 -14.32 1.26 -31.12
CA CYS A 7 -13.44 1.56 -29.97
C CYS A 7 -13.71 2.94 -29.36
N LEU A 8 -14.80 3.62 -29.74
CA LEU A 8 -15.16 4.94 -29.20
C LEU A 8 -16.51 4.95 -28.44
N MET A 9 -17.07 3.77 -28.13
CA MET A 9 -18.31 3.61 -27.35
C MET A 9 -18.05 2.75 -26.10
N LEU A 10 -16.97 3.04 -25.37
CA LEU A 10 -16.75 2.57 -24.00
C LEU A 10 -16.01 3.64 -23.17
N ALA A 11 -16.35 4.92 -23.43
CA ALA A 11 -15.82 6.08 -22.72
C ALA A 11 -16.90 7.14 -22.43
N LEU A 12 -18.16 6.71 -22.34
CA LEU A 12 -19.29 7.55 -21.93
C LEU A 12 -20.30 6.65 -21.22
N ILE A 13 -20.75 7.07 -20.02
CA ILE A 13 -21.46 6.34 -18.94
C ILE A 13 -20.41 5.78 -17.96
N CYS A 14 -20.08 6.36 -16.79
CA CYS A 14 -20.80 7.22 -15.86
C CYS A 14 -19.90 8.36 -15.35
N VAL A 15 -20.06 9.59 -15.86
CA VAL A 15 -19.85 10.78 -15.02
C VAL A 15 -21.21 11.08 -14.39
N ALA A 16 -21.61 10.23 -13.44
CA ALA A 16 -22.55 10.67 -12.43
C ALA A 16 -21.72 11.49 -11.44
N SER A 17 -21.98 12.78 -11.43
CA SER A 17 -21.50 13.72 -10.43
C SER A 17 -21.79 13.18 -9.02
N MET A 18 -20.81 12.52 -8.39
CA MET A 18 -20.77 12.48 -6.93
C MET A 18 -20.29 13.85 -6.48
N ALA A 19 -21.26 14.75 -6.29
CA ALA A 19 -21.08 15.80 -5.32
C ALA A 19 -20.57 15.13 -4.04
N VAL A 20 -19.39 15.53 -3.58
CA VAL A 20 -18.93 15.17 -2.24
C VAL A 20 -19.88 15.85 -1.26
N VAL A 21 -20.92 15.13 -0.87
CA VAL A 21 -21.71 15.41 0.31
C VAL A 21 -21.64 14.16 1.17
N GLY A 22 -20.49 13.96 1.79
CA GLY A 22 -20.27 12.95 2.83
C GLY A 22 -20.47 13.54 4.22
N VAL A 23 -21.60 14.20 4.46
CA VAL A 23 -22.26 14.14 5.78
C VAL A 23 -23.70 13.77 5.47
N SER A 24 -23.91 12.55 4.99
CA SER A 24 -25.18 11.88 5.20
C SER A 24 -25.11 11.29 6.61
N ALA A 25 -26.09 11.59 7.47
CA ALA A 25 -26.25 10.90 8.73
C ALA A 25 -26.03 9.40 8.52
N ALA A 26 -25.08 8.80 9.25
CA ALA A 26 -24.87 7.36 9.25
C ALA A 26 -26.24 6.71 9.45
N ASP A 27 -26.68 5.91 8.48
CA ASP A 27 -27.76 4.98 8.72
C ASP A 27 -27.12 3.90 9.59
N ASP A 28 -27.28 4.06 10.90
CA ASP A 28 -26.44 3.49 11.97
C ASP A 28 -26.51 1.96 12.08
N THR A 29 -27.26 1.31 11.18
CA THR A 29 -27.42 -0.14 11.13
C THR A 29 -27.28 -0.75 9.75
N LYS A 30 -27.00 0.04 8.69
CA LYS A 30 -27.02 -0.47 7.31
C LYS A 30 -25.63 -0.64 6.72
N ILE A 31 -25.52 -1.60 5.81
CA ILE A 31 -24.41 -1.77 4.87
C ILE A 31 -24.96 -1.90 3.46
N TYR A 32 -24.15 -1.59 2.46
CA TYR A 32 -24.57 -1.58 1.07
C TYR A 32 -23.71 -2.52 0.23
N PHE A 33 -24.29 -3.01 -0.86
CA PHE A 33 -23.60 -3.82 -1.85
C PHE A 33 -24.01 -3.37 -3.25
N GLU A 34 -23.00 -3.13 -4.07
CA GLU A 34 -23.17 -2.86 -5.49
C GLU A 34 -23.06 -4.17 -6.25
N VAL A 35 -24.18 -4.68 -6.76
CA VAL A 35 -24.21 -5.95 -7.48
C VAL A 35 -23.48 -5.77 -8.82
N PRO A 36 -22.45 -6.57 -9.14
CA PRO A 36 -21.70 -6.43 -10.38
C PRO A 36 -22.51 -6.93 -11.58
N GLU A 37 -22.18 -6.43 -12.77
CA GLU A 37 -22.89 -6.78 -14.01
C GLU A 37 -22.84 -8.29 -14.33
N ASN A 38 -21.75 -8.96 -13.94
CA ASN A 38 -21.56 -10.40 -14.16
C ASN A 38 -22.42 -11.28 -13.23
N ALA A 39 -23.19 -10.71 -12.29
CA ALA A 39 -24.09 -11.45 -11.41
C ALA A 39 -25.31 -12.05 -12.15
N GLY A 40 -25.50 -11.74 -13.43
CA GLY A 40 -26.59 -12.24 -14.26
C GLY A 40 -27.97 -11.69 -13.86
N GLU A 41 -29.03 -12.36 -14.30
CA GLU A 41 -30.40 -12.04 -13.87
C GLU A 41 -30.71 -12.69 -12.51
N TYR A 42 -31.27 -11.90 -11.60
CA TYR A 42 -31.64 -12.35 -10.26
C TYR A 42 -32.92 -11.65 -9.78
N ALA A 43 -33.66 -12.30 -8.87
CA ALA A 43 -34.87 -11.76 -8.24
C ALA A 43 -34.65 -11.37 -6.76
N GLY A 44 -33.48 -11.70 -6.20
CA GLY A 44 -33.11 -11.35 -4.84
C GLY A 44 -31.60 -11.24 -4.63
N VAL A 45 -31.23 -10.29 -3.77
CA VAL A 45 -29.88 -10.12 -3.21
C VAL A 45 -29.98 -10.41 -1.72
N TYR A 46 -28.99 -11.12 -1.18
CA TYR A 46 -28.94 -11.57 0.21
C TYR A 46 -27.58 -11.20 0.81
N CYS A 47 -27.58 -10.87 2.09
CA CYS A 47 -26.39 -10.61 2.90
C CYS A 47 -26.32 -11.64 4.02
N HIS A 48 -25.32 -12.51 3.96
CA HIS A 48 -25.03 -13.50 4.99
C HIS A 48 -23.93 -12.97 5.90
N ILE A 49 -24.19 -12.93 7.21
CA ILE A 49 -23.25 -12.41 8.22
C ILE A 49 -23.09 -13.44 9.35
N TRP A 50 -21.85 -13.62 9.79
CA TRP A 50 -21.51 -14.45 10.95
C TRP A 50 -20.45 -13.77 11.82
N ALA A 51 -20.47 -14.05 13.12
CA ALA A 51 -19.37 -13.66 14.00
C ALA A 51 -18.14 -14.50 13.65
N TYR A 52 -16.99 -13.85 13.44
CA TYR A 52 -15.78 -14.59 13.11
C TYR A 52 -15.37 -15.48 14.29
N GLY A 53 -15.25 -16.80 14.07
CA GLY A 53 -15.06 -17.80 15.13
C GLY A 53 -16.34 -18.26 15.84
N GLY A 54 -17.52 -17.82 15.39
CA GLY A 54 -18.82 -18.15 15.97
C GLY A 54 -19.87 -18.58 14.93
N ASP A 55 -21.14 -18.59 15.36
CA ASP A 55 -22.28 -19.02 14.54
C ASP A 55 -22.77 -17.92 13.59
N SER A 56 -23.33 -18.35 12.44
CA SER A 56 -24.08 -17.47 11.54
C SER A 56 -25.32 -16.88 12.21
N PHE A 57 -25.62 -15.62 11.90
CA PHE A 57 -26.78 -14.96 12.50
C PHE A 57 -28.13 -15.38 11.90
N ALA A 58 -28.11 -15.87 10.66
CA ALA A 58 -29.28 -16.37 9.97
C ALA A 58 -28.90 -17.56 9.08
N ALA A 59 -29.93 -18.30 8.65
CA ALA A 59 -29.76 -19.36 7.67
C ALA A 59 -29.54 -18.76 6.27
N TRP A 60 -28.66 -19.41 5.51
CA TRP A 60 -28.27 -19.02 4.15
C TRP A 60 -29.46 -18.70 3.24
N GLN A 61 -29.40 -17.54 2.59
CA GLN A 61 -30.42 -16.96 1.71
C GLN A 61 -31.84 -16.96 2.29
N SER A 62 -31.96 -16.85 3.61
CA SER A 62 -33.25 -16.75 4.26
C SER A 62 -33.89 -15.36 4.07
N LYS A 63 -35.17 -15.25 4.40
CA LYS A 63 -35.88 -13.96 4.38
C LYS A 63 -35.24 -12.90 5.27
N LYS A 64 -34.50 -13.30 6.32
CA LYS A 64 -33.80 -12.37 7.22
C LYS A 64 -32.57 -11.73 6.57
N GLU A 65 -32.01 -12.38 5.55
CA GLU A 65 -30.80 -11.93 4.83
C GLU A 65 -31.14 -11.08 3.60
N LYS A 66 -32.40 -11.06 3.18
CA LYS A 66 -32.81 -10.36 1.96
C LYS A 66 -32.55 -8.85 2.06
N CYS A 67 -31.77 -8.35 1.10
CA CYS A 67 -31.47 -6.94 0.92
C CYS A 67 -32.64 -6.20 0.26
N THR A 68 -32.67 -4.89 0.44
CA THR A 68 -33.64 -3.99 -0.20
C THR A 68 -32.92 -3.21 -1.29
N GLN A 69 -33.47 -3.19 -2.50
CA GLN A 69 -32.93 -2.36 -3.58
C GLN A 69 -33.06 -0.88 -3.21
N VAL A 70 -31.97 -0.13 -3.34
CA VAL A 70 -31.94 1.32 -3.13
C VAL A 70 -32.18 2.02 -4.46
N GLU A 71 -31.28 1.81 -5.42
CA GLU A 71 -31.35 2.36 -6.78
C GLU A 71 -30.44 1.53 -7.69
N GLY A 72 -30.86 1.27 -8.93
CA GLY A 72 -30.03 0.54 -9.90
C GLY A 72 -29.56 -0.82 -9.37
N ASN A 73 -28.25 -1.04 -9.35
CA ASN A 73 -27.59 -2.23 -8.81
C ASN A 73 -27.17 -2.10 -7.33
N LEU A 74 -27.53 -1.01 -6.65
CA LEU A 74 -27.22 -0.79 -5.23
C LEU A 74 -28.31 -1.38 -4.34
N TYR A 75 -27.89 -2.23 -3.40
CA TYR A 75 -28.76 -2.89 -2.42
C TYR A 75 -28.28 -2.61 -1.01
N ALA A 76 -29.21 -2.42 -0.09
CA ALA A 76 -28.94 -2.21 1.33
C ALA A 76 -29.35 -3.42 2.16
N TYR A 77 -28.50 -3.79 3.11
CA TYR A 77 -28.85 -4.70 4.20
C TYR A 77 -28.90 -3.94 5.52
N ASP A 78 -29.96 -4.17 6.30
CA ASP A 78 -30.13 -3.58 7.62
C ASP A 78 -29.81 -4.65 8.66
N ILE A 79 -28.66 -4.50 9.31
CA ILE A 79 -28.09 -5.49 10.23
C ILE A 79 -28.96 -5.64 11.47
N SER A 80 -29.77 -4.64 11.83
CA SER A 80 -30.73 -4.72 12.95
C SER A 80 -31.70 -5.90 12.84
N LYS A 81 -31.91 -6.45 11.63
CA LYS A 81 -32.69 -7.68 11.38
C LYS A 81 -32.12 -8.92 12.07
N VAL A 82 -30.82 -8.92 12.33
CA VAL A 82 -30.06 -10.04 12.89
C VAL A 82 -29.31 -9.69 14.17
N GLY A 83 -29.21 -8.40 14.52
CA GLY A 83 -28.61 -7.94 15.76
C GLY A 83 -27.92 -6.59 15.58
N ALA A 84 -27.04 -6.23 16.50
CA ALA A 84 -26.08 -5.15 16.32
C ALA A 84 -24.68 -5.74 16.27
N LEU A 85 -23.77 -5.10 15.52
CA LEU A 85 -22.36 -5.46 15.57
C LEU A 85 -21.77 -4.95 16.88
N GLU A 86 -20.95 -5.78 17.52
CA GLU A 86 -20.19 -5.41 18.70
C GLU A 86 -18.93 -4.65 18.28
N ASP A 87 -18.60 -3.60 19.03
CA ASP A 87 -17.40 -2.80 18.77
C ASP A 87 -16.14 -3.66 19.01
N GLY A 88 -15.17 -3.58 18.10
CA GLY A 88 -13.95 -4.40 18.13
C GLY A 88 -14.11 -5.88 17.76
N GLN A 89 -15.33 -6.38 17.51
CA GLN A 89 -15.55 -7.73 17.01
C GLN A 89 -15.52 -7.76 15.47
N TYR A 90 -14.86 -8.77 14.91
CA TYR A 90 -14.87 -9.02 13.47
C TYR A 90 -15.99 -9.97 13.08
N TYR A 91 -16.53 -9.73 11.91
CA TYR A 91 -17.57 -10.51 11.28
C TYR A 91 -17.13 -10.87 9.86
N GLY A 92 -17.62 -12.01 9.37
CA GLY A 92 -17.57 -12.29 7.95
C GLY A 92 -18.88 -11.87 7.28
N VAL A 93 -18.78 -11.44 6.03
CA VAL A 93 -19.92 -11.14 5.17
C VAL A 93 -19.76 -11.80 3.81
N ILE A 94 -20.88 -12.30 3.28
CA ILE A 94 -21.02 -12.69 1.88
C ILE A 94 -22.29 -12.05 1.32
N PHE A 95 -22.18 -11.42 0.15
CA PHE A 95 -23.34 -11.07 -0.64
C PHE A 95 -23.57 -12.12 -1.71
N SER A 96 -24.82 -12.53 -1.90
CA SER A 96 -25.20 -13.51 -2.91
C SER A 96 -26.51 -13.14 -3.61
N THR A 97 -26.72 -13.72 -4.79
CA THR A 97 -28.00 -13.62 -5.51
C THR A 97 -28.66 -14.98 -5.66
N ASP A 98 -29.98 -15.01 -5.89
CA ASP A 98 -30.68 -16.25 -6.28
C ASP A 98 -30.36 -16.70 -7.72
N GLY A 99 -29.58 -15.90 -8.47
CA GLY A 99 -28.97 -16.25 -9.75
C GLY A 99 -27.67 -17.06 -9.65
N GLY A 100 -27.18 -17.32 -8.42
CA GLY A 100 -25.98 -18.13 -8.17
C GLY A 100 -24.68 -17.34 -8.02
N PHE A 101 -24.72 -16.01 -8.11
CA PHE A 101 -23.58 -15.15 -7.81
C PHE A 101 -23.31 -15.14 -6.29
N GLN A 102 -22.03 -15.09 -5.92
CA GLN A 102 -21.60 -14.82 -4.55
C GLN A 102 -20.26 -14.07 -4.52
N THR A 103 -20.08 -13.20 -3.52
CA THR A 103 -18.76 -12.67 -3.17
C THR A 103 -17.94 -13.73 -2.44
N TYR A 104 -16.62 -13.55 -2.47
CA TYR A 104 -15.70 -14.22 -1.56
C TYR A 104 -15.91 -13.70 -0.12
N ASP A 105 -15.57 -14.53 0.86
CA ASP A 105 -15.67 -14.21 2.28
C ASP A 105 -14.90 -12.91 2.57
N THR A 106 -15.58 -11.90 3.07
CA THR A 106 -14.99 -10.58 3.33
C THR A 106 -15.14 -10.23 4.80
N LEU A 107 -14.08 -9.73 5.44
CA LEU A 107 -14.16 -9.24 6.81
C LEU A 107 -14.86 -7.89 6.89
N MET A 108 -15.56 -7.70 7.99
CA MET A 108 -16.20 -6.44 8.34
C MET A 108 -16.24 -6.24 9.86
N GLY A 109 -16.50 -5.01 10.27
CA GLY A 109 -16.78 -4.64 11.65
C GLY A 109 -17.84 -3.54 11.72
N ALA A 110 -18.09 -3.01 12.93
CA ALA A 110 -19.00 -1.88 13.12
C ALA A 110 -18.56 -0.64 12.32
N ALA A 111 -17.27 -0.49 12.03
CA ALA A 111 -16.74 0.58 11.18
C ALA A 111 -17.28 0.57 9.75
N CYS A 112 -17.77 -0.58 9.26
CA CYS A 112 -18.33 -0.71 7.91
C CYS A 112 -19.79 -0.23 7.81
N TYR A 113 -20.42 0.20 8.91
CA TYR A 113 -21.77 0.77 8.85
C TYR A 113 -21.80 2.02 7.95
N GLY A 114 -22.74 2.05 7.02
CA GLY A 114 -22.87 3.09 6.02
C GLY A 114 -22.07 2.83 4.74
N ASP A 115 -21.14 1.87 4.74
CA ASP A 115 -20.25 1.63 3.61
C ASP A 115 -20.84 0.69 2.56
N THR A 116 -20.25 0.76 1.37
CA THR A 116 -20.64 -0.05 0.22
C THR A 116 -19.54 -1.03 -0.13
N LEU A 117 -19.87 -2.31 -0.12
CA LEU A 117 -19.02 -3.38 -0.64
C LEU A 117 -19.15 -3.45 -2.17
N VAL A 118 -18.02 -3.52 -2.87
CA VAL A 118 -17.95 -3.60 -4.34
C VAL A 118 -17.01 -4.69 -4.80
N CYS A 119 -17.37 -5.36 -5.89
CA CYS A 119 -16.51 -6.36 -6.51
C CYS A 119 -15.50 -5.69 -7.45
N ASP A 120 -14.25 -6.13 -7.43
CA ASP A 120 -13.21 -5.69 -8.38
C ASP A 120 -13.17 -6.55 -9.66
N GLY A 121 -13.87 -7.69 -9.64
CA GLY A 121 -13.92 -8.66 -10.73
C GLY A 121 -12.89 -9.79 -10.62
N THR A 122 -12.02 -9.77 -9.61
CA THR A 122 -11.03 -10.83 -9.37
C THR A 122 -11.71 -12.10 -8.88
N GLU A 123 -11.41 -13.23 -9.49
CA GLU A 123 -11.87 -14.53 -9.02
C GLU A 123 -10.89 -15.11 -8.00
N TYR A 124 -11.35 -15.30 -6.77
CA TYR A 124 -10.60 -16.02 -5.75
C TYR A 124 -11.05 -17.47 -5.69
N GLU A 125 -10.07 -18.35 -5.66
CA GLU A 125 -10.29 -19.77 -5.44
C GLU A 125 -10.85 -20.01 -4.04
N ASN A 126 -11.86 -20.89 -3.93
CA ASN A 126 -12.46 -21.22 -2.65
C ASN A 126 -11.46 -22.03 -1.80
N PRO A 127 -11.17 -21.63 -0.55
CA PRO A 127 -10.16 -22.29 0.28
C PRO A 127 -10.48 -23.74 0.65
N ALA A 128 -11.77 -24.11 0.67
CA ALA A 128 -12.24 -25.46 0.99
C ALA A 128 -12.46 -26.36 -0.23
N ASP A 129 -12.71 -25.78 -1.41
CA ASP A 129 -12.97 -26.50 -2.65
C ASP A 129 -12.39 -25.74 -3.84
N SER A 130 -11.13 -26.05 -4.17
CA SER A 130 -10.37 -25.41 -5.24
C SER A 130 -10.96 -25.59 -6.65
N SER A 131 -12.05 -26.35 -6.81
CA SER A 131 -12.81 -26.40 -8.08
C SER A 131 -13.81 -25.26 -8.24
N LYS A 132 -13.98 -24.43 -7.21
CA LYS A 132 -14.90 -23.29 -7.18
C LYS A 132 -14.14 -21.99 -6.99
N THR A 133 -14.70 -20.92 -7.56
CA THR A 133 -14.27 -19.55 -7.34
C THR A 133 -15.40 -18.69 -6.79
N ALA A 134 -15.03 -17.59 -6.15
CA ALA A 134 -15.93 -16.53 -5.72
C ALA A 134 -15.29 -15.18 -6.02
N ILE A 135 -16.10 -14.14 -6.20
CA ILE A 135 -15.59 -12.84 -6.63
C ILE A 135 -15.11 -12.03 -5.43
N ALA A 136 -13.88 -11.54 -5.47
CA ALA A 136 -13.34 -10.67 -4.44
C ALA A 136 -14.17 -9.38 -4.32
N ALA A 137 -14.36 -8.92 -3.10
CA ALA A 137 -15.15 -7.74 -2.81
C ALA A 137 -14.50 -6.89 -1.72
N PHE A 138 -14.57 -5.57 -1.88
CA PHE A 138 -13.84 -4.59 -1.08
C PHE A 138 -14.79 -3.50 -0.61
N TRP A 139 -14.62 -3.06 0.63
CA TRP A 139 -15.41 -1.98 1.22
C TRP A 139 -14.89 -0.64 0.70
N LYS A 140 -15.75 0.16 0.06
CA LYS A 140 -15.40 1.50 -0.40
C LYS A 140 -15.01 2.36 0.81
N GLY A 141 -13.76 2.84 0.83
CA GLY A 141 -13.25 3.75 1.86
C GLY A 141 -12.73 3.05 3.12
N GLN A 142 -12.63 1.72 3.14
CA GLN A 142 -11.99 0.98 4.21
C GLN A 142 -10.65 0.39 3.74
N ASP A 143 -9.73 0.19 4.67
CA ASP A 143 -8.48 -0.52 4.41
C ASP A 143 -8.75 -2.01 4.19
N ALA A 144 -8.38 -2.53 3.02
CA ALA A 144 -8.55 -3.93 2.64
C ALA A 144 -7.67 -4.90 3.45
N ALA A 145 -6.66 -4.40 4.17
CA ALA A 145 -5.88 -5.19 5.13
C ALA A 145 -6.60 -5.34 6.49
N VAL A 146 -7.57 -4.47 6.79
CA VAL A 146 -8.37 -4.49 8.03
C VAL A 146 -9.77 -5.07 7.79
N PHE A 147 -10.43 -4.65 6.71
CA PHE A 147 -11.74 -5.11 6.29
C PHE A 147 -11.71 -5.39 4.78
N GLY A 148 -11.33 -6.61 4.43
CA GLY A 148 -11.24 -7.05 3.04
C GLY A 148 -11.45 -8.55 2.90
N PRO A 149 -11.28 -9.09 1.68
CA PRO A 149 -11.34 -10.52 1.44
C PRO A 149 -10.43 -11.29 2.39
N VAL A 150 -10.96 -12.33 3.05
CA VAL A 150 -10.22 -13.11 4.06
C VAL A 150 -8.99 -13.77 3.42
N LYS A 151 -7.81 -13.43 3.93
CA LYS A 151 -6.55 -14.01 3.49
C LYS A 151 -6.48 -15.47 3.90
N GLN A 152 -6.33 -16.37 2.92
CA GLN A 152 -6.24 -17.81 3.15
C GLN A 152 -5.33 -18.47 2.12
N ILE A 153 -4.75 -19.61 2.51
CA ILE A 153 -4.06 -20.50 1.58
C ILE A 153 -5.01 -21.64 1.23
N THR A 154 -5.25 -21.81 -0.06
CA THR A 154 -6.24 -22.77 -0.55
C THR A 154 -5.74 -24.21 -0.43
N SER A 155 -6.65 -25.16 -0.65
CA SER A 155 -6.34 -26.59 -0.54
C SER A 155 -5.26 -27.08 -1.50
N ILE A 156 -4.99 -26.35 -2.59
CA ILE A 156 -3.91 -26.67 -3.56
C ILE A 156 -2.71 -25.71 -3.48
N GLY A 157 -2.66 -24.84 -2.47
CA GLY A 157 -1.48 -24.02 -2.18
C GLY A 157 -1.43 -22.66 -2.89
N ASN A 158 -2.58 -22.06 -3.21
CA ASN A 158 -2.64 -20.68 -3.71
C ASN A 158 -2.96 -19.73 -2.55
N LEU A 159 -2.28 -18.58 -2.49
CA LEU A 159 -2.66 -17.50 -1.57
C LEU A 159 -3.78 -16.68 -2.20
N VAL A 160 -4.87 -16.48 -1.46
CA VAL A 160 -6.01 -15.63 -1.86
C VAL A 160 -6.35 -14.67 -0.73
N GLY A 161 -7.03 -13.57 -1.07
CA GLY A 161 -7.47 -12.58 -0.11
C GLY A 161 -6.36 -11.63 0.38
N THR A 162 -6.76 -10.65 1.18
CA THR A 162 -5.91 -9.52 1.58
C THR A 162 -5.86 -9.32 3.09
N CYS A 163 -6.90 -9.74 3.80
CA CYS A 163 -7.11 -9.42 5.20
C CYS A 163 -6.97 -10.65 6.10
N CYS A 164 -5.95 -10.69 6.95
CA CYS A 164 -5.84 -11.76 7.94
C CYS A 164 -6.97 -11.65 8.97
N PRO A 165 -7.69 -12.74 9.24
CA PRO A 165 -8.70 -12.73 10.28
C PRO A 165 -8.08 -12.58 11.69
N PRO A 166 -8.88 -12.21 12.71
CA PRO A 166 -8.35 -11.99 14.04
C PRO A 166 -7.61 -13.21 14.60
N GLY A 167 -6.40 -12.98 15.10
CA GLY A 167 -5.56 -14.03 15.68
C GLY A 167 -4.87 -14.92 14.64
N VAL A 168 -4.96 -14.58 13.35
CA VAL A 168 -4.22 -15.22 12.26
C VAL A 168 -3.16 -14.25 11.75
N THR A 169 -1.95 -14.74 11.61
CA THR A 169 -0.81 -14.06 10.99
C THR A 169 -0.32 -14.84 9.76
N ASP A 170 0.52 -14.23 8.95
CA ASP A 170 1.12 -14.86 7.77
C ASP A 170 1.95 -16.10 8.15
N GLU A 171 2.64 -16.10 9.30
CA GLU A 171 3.35 -17.26 9.86
C GLU A 171 2.39 -18.39 10.24
N THR A 172 1.24 -18.06 10.85
CA THR A 172 0.24 -19.08 11.23
C THR A 172 -0.48 -19.65 9.99
N LEU A 173 -0.68 -18.84 8.95
CA LEU A 173 -1.18 -19.30 7.65
C LEU A 173 -0.18 -20.26 7.01
N PHE A 174 1.09 -19.87 6.95
CA PHE A 174 2.16 -20.69 6.41
C PHE A 174 2.29 -22.03 7.15
N THR A 175 2.27 -22.01 8.49
CA THR A 175 2.31 -23.23 9.32
C THR A 175 1.10 -24.13 9.06
N SER A 176 -0.10 -23.55 8.91
CA SER A 176 -1.31 -24.30 8.58
C SER A 176 -1.23 -24.90 7.18
N PHE A 177 -0.62 -24.19 6.23
CA PHE A 177 -0.34 -24.69 4.89
C PHE A 177 0.62 -25.88 4.91
N LEU A 178 1.75 -25.77 5.63
CA LEU A 178 2.73 -26.85 5.77
C LEU A 178 2.10 -28.14 6.32
N THR A 179 1.26 -28.02 7.35
CA THR A 179 0.68 -29.17 8.06
C THR A 179 -0.58 -29.74 7.41
N GLY A 180 -1.33 -28.92 6.67
CA GLY A 180 -2.62 -29.31 6.10
C GLY A 180 -2.65 -29.47 4.57
N ASN A 181 -2.03 -28.54 3.84
CA ASN A 181 -2.26 -28.36 2.41
C ASN A 181 -1.03 -28.66 1.53
N LEU A 182 0.17 -28.76 2.12
CA LEU A 182 1.41 -28.99 1.38
C LEU A 182 1.36 -30.25 0.51
N GLU A 183 0.81 -31.36 1.02
CA GLU A 183 0.70 -32.60 0.26
C GLU A 183 -0.21 -32.48 -0.97
N ASN A 184 -1.30 -31.73 -0.84
CA ASN A 184 -2.16 -31.42 -1.97
C ASN A 184 -1.46 -30.48 -2.94
N ALA A 185 -0.77 -29.45 -2.46
CA ALA A 185 0.02 -28.55 -3.30
C ALA A 185 1.06 -29.30 -4.13
N ARG A 186 1.78 -30.27 -3.54
CA ARG A 186 2.69 -31.19 -4.28
C ARG A 186 1.97 -31.91 -5.42
N THR A 187 0.78 -32.42 -5.15
CA THR A 187 -0.02 -33.20 -6.11
C THR A 187 -0.53 -32.35 -7.27
N TYR A 188 -0.98 -31.13 -6.99
CA TYR A 188 -1.73 -30.31 -7.96
C TYR A 188 -0.91 -29.22 -8.65
N SER A 189 0.13 -28.67 -8.01
CA SER A 189 0.97 -27.63 -8.62
C SER A 189 2.02 -28.17 -9.59
N GLY A 190 2.42 -29.45 -9.43
CA GLY A 190 3.54 -30.04 -10.16
C GLY A 190 4.92 -29.50 -9.76
N LYS A 191 4.99 -28.70 -8.69
CA LYS A 191 6.22 -28.14 -8.11
C LYS A 191 6.78 -29.08 -7.03
N ASP A 192 8.07 -28.94 -6.75
CA ASP A 192 8.70 -29.60 -5.60
C ASP A 192 8.57 -28.73 -4.33
N ASP A 193 8.97 -29.30 -3.18
CA ASP A 193 8.87 -28.62 -1.88
C ASP A 193 9.62 -27.29 -1.88
N GLN A 194 10.78 -27.24 -2.55
CA GLN A 194 11.58 -26.02 -2.65
C GLN A 194 10.75 -24.89 -3.26
N ALA A 195 10.25 -25.08 -4.48
CA ALA A 195 9.50 -24.05 -5.19
C ALA A 195 8.17 -23.71 -4.49
N ILE A 196 7.46 -24.71 -3.95
CA ILE A 196 6.18 -24.47 -3.25
C ILE A 196 6.39 -23.60 -2.01
N ILE A 197 7.41 -23.93 -1.22
CA ILE A 197 7.70 -23.22 0.03
C ILE A 197 8.24 -21.82 -0.28
N ASP A 198 9.14 -21.67 -1.25
CA ASP A 198 9.70 -20.37 -1.63
C ASP A 198 8.62 -19.42 -2.17
N ASP A 199 7.74 -19.91 -3.05
CA ASP A 199 6.65 -19.10 -3.60
C ASP A 199 5.68 -18.64 -2.50
N MET A 200 5.32 -19.54 -1.59
CA MET A 200 4.40 -19.22 -0.49
C MET A 200 5.06 -18.29 0.54
N ALA A 201 6.34 -18.51 0.86
CA ALA A 201 7.10 -17.64 1.73
C ALA A 201 7.20 -16.24 1.14
N ALA A 202 7.50 -16.11 -0.15
CA ALA A 202 7.53 -14.82 -0.85
C ALA A 202 6.15 -14.13 -0.83
N ALA A 203 5.07 -14.87 -1.11
CA ALA A 203 3.71 -14.33 -1.11
C ALA A 203 3.25 -13.84 0.28
N LEU A 204 3.78 -14.45 1.34
CA LEU A 204 3.53 -14.10 2.74
C LEU A 204 4.62 -13.19 3.35
N ASN A 205 5.60 -12.80 2.54
CA ASN A 205 6.75 -11.99 2.95
C ASN A 205 7.53 -12.58 4.15
N LEU A 206 7.77 -13.89 4.14
CA LEU A 206 8.54 -14.61 5.16
C LEU A 206 9.99 -14.82 4.71
N ASP A 207 10.94 -14.54 5.59
CA ASP A 207 12.36 -14.79 5.34
C ASP A 207 12.77 -16.25 5.57
N ASN A 208 13.95 -16.63 5.08
CA ASN A 208 14.46 -18.00 5.18
C ASN A 208 14.61 -18.49 6.62
N ALA A 209 14.95 -17.59 7.56
CA ALA A 209 15.14 -17.96 8.97
C ALA A 209 13.80 -18.30 9.62
N THR A 210 12.78 -17.50 9.33
CA THR A 210 11.38 -17.70 9.76
C THR A 210 10.82 -18.96 9.14
N VAL A 211 10.98 -19.16 7.83
CA VAL A 211 10.55 -20.39 7.14
C VAL A 211 11.18 -21.63 7.78
N ALA A 212 12.49 -21.60 8.03
CA ALA A 212 13.18 -22.72 8.67
C ALA A 212 12.64 -23.01 10.08
N ALA A 213 12.37 -21.97 10.88
CA ALA A 213 11.79 -22.10 12.21
C ALA A 213 10.37 -22.69 12.14
N LEU A 214 9.52 -22.19 11.24
CA LEU A 214 8.14 -22.67 11.08
C LEU A 214 8.07 -24.11 10.57
N ILE A 215 8.98 -24.51 9.67
CA ILE A 215 9.10 -25.92 9.24
C ILE A 215 9.46 -26.82 10.42
N ALA A 216 10.42 -26.40 11.25
CA ALA A 216 10.84 -27.15 12.42
C ALA A 216 9.72 -27.27 13.46
N ASP A 217 9.01 -26.17 13.76
CA ASP A 217 7.90 -26.13 14.70
C ASP A 217 6.69 -26.94 14.20
N ALA A 218 6.42 -26.91 12.89
CA ALA A 218 5.39 -27.73 12.26
C ALA A 218 5.70 -29.24 12.32
N GLY A 219 6.98 -29.62 12.46
CA GLY A 219 7.41 -31.02 12.52
C GLY A 219 7.16 -31.80 11.23
N VAL A 220 7.09 -31.10 10.09
CA VAL A 220 6.85 -31.70 8.77
C VAL A 220 8.16 -32.08 8.09
N GLU A 221 8.18 -33.22 7.40
CA GLU A 221 9.31 -33.57 6.53
C GLU A 221 9.13 -32.91 5.16
N VAL A 222 10.10 -32.07 4.80
CA VAL A 222 10.13 -31.34 3.53
C VAL A 222 11.51 -31.41 2.89
N ALA A 223 11.54 -31.44 1.56
CA ALA A 223 12.75 -31.31 0.76
C ALA A 223 13.00 -29.82 0.43
N TRP A 224 13.24 -29.03 1.46
CA TRP A 224 13.55 -27.59 1.35
C TRP A 224 14.92 -27.29 1.96
N VAL A 225 15.68 -26.44 1.28
CA VAL A 225 16.91 -25.85 1.79
C VAL A 225 16.79 -24.33 1.68
N ALA A 226 17.28 -23.61 2.68
CA ALA A 226 17.38 -22.15 2.58
C ALA A 226 18.23 -21.79 1.36
N GLY A 227 17.71 -20.92 0.50
CA GLY A 227 18.47 -20.38 -0.65
C GLY A 227 19.72 -19.62 -0.18
N GLU A 228 20.73 -19.51 -1.05
CA GLU A 228 21.87 -18.63 -0.75
C GLU A 228 21.37 -17.18 -0.67
N GLU A 229 21.53 -16.56 0.50
CA GLU A 229 21.24 -15.15 0.68
C GLU A 229 22.08 -14.32 -0.29
N VAL A 230 21.41 -13.59 -1.20
CA VAL A 230 21.99 -12.34 -1.71
C VAL A 230 22.12 -11.44 -0.48
N PRO A 231 23.31 -10.88 -0.17
CA PRO A 231 23.65 -10.45 1.19
C PRO A 231 22.63 -9.48 1.78
N THR A 232 21.92 -9.96 2.79
CA THR A 232 21.14 -9.18 3.75
C THR A 232 22.03 -8.84 4.96
N THR A 233 21.85 -7.65 5.51
CA THR A 233 22.58 -7.11 6.67
C THR A 233 22.13 -7.85 7.95
N PRO A 234 23.01 -8.13 8.94
CA PRO A 234 22.94 -9.35 9.75
C PRO A 234 21.85 -9.35 10.82
N ALA A 235 21.36 -10.56 11.10
CA ALA A 235 20.39 -10.91 12.13
C ALA A 235 20.83 -10.54 13.57
N VAL A 236 19.86 -10.17 14.42
CA VAL A 236 20.01 -10.06 15.87
C VAL A 236 19.16 -11.12 16.57
N THR A 237 19.80 -11.93 17.39
CA THR A 237 19.25 -12.97 18.27
C THR A 237 18.47 -12.39 19.45
N GLU A 238 17.24 -12.85 19.66
CA GLU A 238 16.43 -12.76 20.89
C GLU A 238 17.06 -13.55 22.08
N PRO A 239 16.67 -13.34 23.37
CA PRO A 239 15.39 -12.78 23.82
C PRO A 239 15.45 -11.72 24.95
N THR A 240 14.43 -10.86 25.07
CA THR A 240 13.69 -10.47 26.31
C THR A 240 12.68 -9.37 25.96
N THR A 241 11.42 -9.56 26.36
CA THR A 241 10.24 -8.71 26.13
C THR A 241 10.44 -7.22 26.44
N GLU A 242 10.37 -6.36 25.41
CA GLU A 242 10.35 -4.87 25.43
C GLU A 242 9.34 -4.40 24.34
N PRO A 243 8.63 -3.25 24.45
CA PRO A 243 7.37 -3.02 23.74
C PRO A 243 7.56 -2.89 22.22
N ALA A 244 6.51 -3.22 21.45
CA ALA A 244 6.46 -3.13 20.00
C ALA A 244 7.13 -1.83 19.50
N ALA A 245 8.17 -1.98 18.68
CA ALA A 245 8.91 -0.84 18.14
C ALA A 245 8.06 -0.15 17.07
N SER A 246 8.03 1.17 17.10
CA SER A 246 7.47 2.03 16.07
C SER A 246 8.45 2.20 14.90
N GLY A 247 7.96 2.33 13.67
CA GLY A 247 8.83 2.46 12.50
C GLY A 247 8.12 2.57 11.16
N VAL A 248 8.85 3.02 10.13
CA VAL A 248 8.36 3.11 8.76
C VAL A 248 9.01 2.03 7.92
N THR A 249 8.21 1.19 7.28
CA THR A 249 8.68 0.11 6.40
C THR A 249 8.64 0.53 4.93
N VAL A 250 9.76 0.31 4.22
CA VAL A 250 9.91 0.58 2.78
C VAL A 250 10.70 -0.55 2.15
N GLY A 251 10.19 -1.14 1.06
CA GLY A 251 10.87 -2.22 0.34
C GLY A 251 11.30 -3.39 1.24
N GLY A 252 10.49 -3.73 2.25
CA GLY A 252 10.78 -4.80 3.22
C GLY A 252 11.79 -4.43 4.33
N LYS A 253 12.27 -3.17 4.37
CA LYS A 253 13.15 -2.66 5.43
C LYS A 253 12.40 -1.69 6.33
N THR A 254 12.39 -1.96 7.64
CA THR A 254 11.87 -1.03 8.65
C THR A 254 12.96 -0.05 9.09
N TYR A 255 12.54 1.20 9.25
CA TYR A 255 13.38 2.30 9.69
C TYR A 255 12.82 2.86 10.98
N ASP A 256 13.67 2.94 12.00
CA ASP A 256 13.34 3.64 13.23
C ASP A 256 13.19 5.13 12.94
N VAL A 257 12.03 5.68 13.26
CA VAL A 257 11.73 7.10 13.08
C VAL A 257 11.06 7.64 14.34
N ALA A 258 11.40 8.86 14.72
CA ALA A 258 10.76 9.52 15.84
C ALA A 258 9.63 10.43 15.36
N VAL A 259 8.59 10.61 16.19
CA VAL A 259 7.57 11.63 15.97
C VAL A 259 8.23 13.00 15.78
N GLY A 260 7.92 13.65 14.67
CA GLY A 260 8.50 14.93 14.28
C GLY A 260 9.66 14.84 13.29
N ASP A 261 10.21 13.64 13.02
CA ASP A 261 11.23 13.46 11.99
C ASP A 261 10.69 13.82 10.60
N GLU A 262 11.58 14.34 9.75
CA GLU A 262 11.33 14.52 8.32
C GLU A 262 12.08 13.44 7.54
N ILE A 263 11.34 12.51 6.94
CA ILE A 263 11.89 11.39 6.18
C ILE A 263 11.68 11.61 4.68
N THR A 264 12.59 11.07 3.86
CA THR A 264 12.50 11.14 2.39
C THR A 264 12.41 9.74 1.79
N TYR A 265 11.27 9.46 1.17
CA TYR A 265 11.00 8.25 0.40
C TYR A 265 11.36 8.47 -1.07
N THR A 266 12.17 7.59 -1.64
CA THR A 266 12.64 7.68 -3.03
C THR A 266 12.47 6.36 -3.76
N VAL A 267 11.90 6.44 -4.96
CA VAL A 267 11.80 5.31 -5.90
C VAL A 267 12.74 5.56 -7.07
N VAL A 268 13.60 4.58 -7.35
CA VAL A 268 14.44 4.54 -8.55
C VAL A 268 13.86 3.51 -9.51
N LEU A 269 13.55 3.96 -10.72
CA LEU A 269 13.10 3.11 -11.82
C LEU A 269 14.24 2.93 -12.82
N THR A 270 14.51 1.68 -13.18
CA THR A 270 15.36 1.31 -14.32
C THR A 270 14.49 0.68 -15.38
N THR A 271 14.68 1.05 -16.65
CA THR A 271 14.01 0.42 -17.79
C THR A 271 15.03 0.06 -18.88
N PRO A 272 14.72 -0.92 -19.76
CA PRO A 272 15.61 -1.30 -20.86
C PRO A 272 15.69 -0.23 -21.97
N ALA A 273 14.68 0.64 -22.08
CA ALA A 273 14.60 1.74 -23.03
C ALA A 273 13.69 2.85 -22.49
N SER A 274 13.62 3.98 -23.21
CA SER A 274 12.69 5.07 -22.86
C SER A 274 11.24 4.60 -22.89
N ILE A 275 10.43 5.13 -21.98
CA ILE A 275 9.01 4.80 -21.85
C ILE A 275 8.14 5.91 -22.41
N GLU A 276 7.03 5.57 -23.04
CA GLU A 276 6.08 6.57 -23.56
C GLU A 276 5.00 6.93 -22.54
N ASN A 277 4.64 6.00 -21.65
CA ASN A 277 3.61 6.20 -20.65
C ASN A 277 4.01 5.54 -19.32
N ILE A 278 3.43 6.05 -18.24
CA ILE A 278 3.52 5.45 -16.92
C ILE A 278 2.33 5.90 -16.07
N GLN A 279 1.79 4.97 -15.30
CA GLN A 279 0.74 5.19 -14.31
C GLN A 279 1.12 4.46 -13.04
N GLY A 280 0.95 5.10 -11.89
CA GLY A 280 1.24 4.47 -10.61
C GLY A 280 0.76 5.29 -9.43
N SER A 281 1.02 4.72 -8.25
CA SER A 281 0.65 5.31 -6.98
C SER A 281 1.68 5.01 -5.90
N THR A 282 1.71 5.83 -4.85
CA THR A 282 2.48 5.59 -3.63
C THR A 282 1.56 5.74 -2.44
N SER A 283 1.40 4.66 -1.67
CA SER A 283 0.53 4.61 -0.49
C SER A 283 1.34 4.89 0.78
N PHE A 284 0.73 5.56 1.74
CA PHE A 284 1.26 5.86 3.07
C PHE A 284 0.10 6.05 4.07
N ASP A 285 0.33 5.75 5.35
CA ASP A 285 -0.68 6.02 6.38
C ASP A 285 -0.71 7.51 6.73
N ALA A 286 -1.77 8.21 6.36
CA ALA A 286 -1.94 9.64 6.64
C ALA A 286 -2.17 9.97 8.13
N THR A 287 -2.38 8.97 8.98
CA THR A 287 -2.46 9.13 10.45
C THR A 287 -1.09 9.09 11.10
N VAL A 288 -0.11 8.44 10.47
CA VAL A 288 1.28 8.31 10.94
C VAL A 288 2.22 9.26 10.20
N LEU A 289 1.94 9.58 8.93
CA LEU A 289 2.80 10.36 8.06
C LEU A 289 2.02 11.51 7.40
N GLU A 290 2.51 12.73 7.57
CA GLU A 290 2.04 13.90 6.83
C GLU A 290 2.93 14.12 5.61
N LEU A 291 2.35 14.01 4.41
CA LEU A 291 3.07 14.35 3.18
C LEU A 291 3.38 15.85 3.15
N VAL A 292 4.67 16.19 3.05
CA VAL A 292 5.13 17.57 2.93
C VAL A 292 4.74 18.13 1.56
N ASP A 293 4.24 19.37 1.54
CA ASP A 293 3.87 20.03 0.30
C ASP A 293 5.09 20.23 -0.61
N ALA A 294 4.94 19.82 -1.85
CA ALA A 294 6.00 19.83 -2.86
C ALA A 294 5.37 19.91 -4.25
N THR A 295 6.07 20.51 -5.20
CA THR A 295 5.60 20.58 -6.59
C THR A 295 5.65 19.19 -7.24
N ASN A 296 4.85 18.98 -8.30
CA ASN A 296 4.91 17.74 -9.08
C ASN A 296 6.33 17.48 -9.63
N ALA A 297 7.06 18.53 -10.02
CA ALA A 297 8.43 18.39 -10.51
C ALA A 297 9.42 17.93 -9.42
N GLU A 298 9.14 18.21 -8.15
CA GLU A 298 9.93 17.68 -7.03
C GLU A 298 9.53 16.25 -6.69
N ARG A 299 8.22 15.95 -6.80
CA ARG A 299 7.68 14.61 -6.49
C ARG A 299 8.01 13.56 -7.55
N VAL A 300 8.12 13.95 -8.81
CA VAL A 300 8.43 13.03 -9.94
C VAL A 300 9.43 13.68 -10.94
N PRO A 301 10.69 13.85 -10.55
CA PRO A 301 11.63 14.77 -11.21
C PRO A 301 12.03 14.39 -12.65
N ASN A 302 11.88 13.13 -13.04
CA ASN A 302 12.23 12.65 -14.39
C ASN A 302 11.02 12.50 -15.33
N ILE A 303 9.84 13.01 -14.92
CA ILE A 303 8.62 12.98 -15.72
C ILE A 303 8.13 14.40 -16.01
N GLY A 304 8.22 14.81 -17.27
CA GLY A 304 7.62 16.05 -17.74
C GLY A 304 6.10 15.91 -17.93
N GLY A 305 5.33 16.92 -17.53
CA GLY A 305 3.89 16.96 -17.81
C GLY A 305 3.03 15.99 -17.00
N VAL A 306 3.55 15.48 -15.88
CA VAL A 306 2.82 14.57 -14.99
C VAL A 306 1.51 15.18 -14.47
N VAL A 307 0.45 14.39 -14.49
CA VAL A 307 -0.76 14.65 -13.72
C VAL A 307 -0.64 13.85 -12.45
N ALA A 308 -0.65 14.55 -11.32
CA ALA A 308 -0.52 13.92 -10.01
C ALA A 308 -1.60 14.42 -9.06
N ASN A 309 -2.01 13.57 -8.13
CA ASN A 309 -3.01 13.89 -7.13
C ASN A 309 -2.68 13.18 -5.80
N VAL A 310 -3.05 13.78 -4.67
CA VAL A 310 -2.94 13.14 -3.36
C VAL A 310 -4.33 13.05 -2.78
N LYS A 311 -4.73 11.85 -2.34
CA LYS A 311 -6.03 11.63 -1.71
C LYS A 311 -5.94 10.45 -0.77
N ASP A 312 -6.48 10.61 0.45
CA ASP A 312 -6.68 9.52 1.43
C ASP A 312 -5.41 8.65 1.66
N GLY A 313 -4.24 9.28 1.83
CA GLY A 313 -2.98 8.56 2.06
C GLY A 313 -2.34 7.98 0.80
N VAL A 314 -2.77 8.38 -0.40
CA VAL A 314 -2.22 7.88 -1.65
C VAL A 314 -1.81 9.02 -2.58
N PHE A 315 -0.56 9.00 -3.04
CA PHE A 315 -0.04 9.87 -4.11
C PHE A 315 -0.12 9.15 -5.45
N TYR A 316 -1.01 9.59 -6.33
CA TYR A 316 -1.16 9.09 -7.70
C TYR A 316 -0.34 9.92 -8.68
N PHE A 317 0.26 9.27 -9.66
CA PHE A 317 0.95 9.92 -10.78
C PHE A 317 0.64 9.22 -12.10
N ASN A 318 0.42 10.01 -13.15
CA ASN A 318 0.31 9.51 -14.52
C ASN A 318 0.97 10.48 -15.51
N ALA A 319 1.57 9.94 -16.57
CA ALA A 319 2.14 10.74 -17.63
C ALA A 319 2.18 10.00 -18.96
N SER A 320 2.21 10.76 -20.06
CA SER A 320 2.45 10.24 -21.41
C SER A 320 3.21 11.27 -22.26
N GLU A 321 4.22 10.82 -22.99
CA GLU A 321 5.01 11.62 -23.92
C GLU A 321 5.44 10.77 -25.13
N ILE A 322 4.68 10.85 -26.21
CA ILE A 322 4.83 9.98 -27.39
C ILE A 322 5.92 10.44 -28.37
N ALA A 323 6.49 11.64 -28.20
CA ALA A 323 7.49 12.16 -29.13
C ALA A 323 8.92 11.76 -28.74
N THR A 324 9.25 11.86 -27.44
CA THR A 324 10.60 11.61 -26.93
C THR A 324 10.66 10.58 -25.81
N GLY A 325 9.52 10.33 -25.14
CA GLY A 325 9.44 9.45 -23.98
C GLY A 325 10.14 10.03 -22.75
N PHE A 326 10.09 9.24 -21.68
CA PHE A 326 10.82 9.45 -20.43
C PHE A 326 11.97 8.46 -20.37
N ASP A 327 13.18 8.95 -20.13
CA ASP A 327 14.38 8.12 -20.10
C ASP A 327 14.68 7.70 -18.66
N PHE A 328 14.47 6.42 -18.36
CA PHE A 328 14.84 5.75 -17.10
C PHE A 328 15.96 4.72 -17.28
N VAL A 329 16.65 4.74 -18.44
CA VAL A 329 17.75 3.81 -18.70
C VAL A 329 18.88 4.10 -17.71
N GLY A 330 19.39 3.03 -17.07
CA GLY A 330 20.48 3.13 -16.09
C GLY A 330 20.06 3.53 -14.68
N GLY A 331 18.77 3.59 -14.40
CA GLY A 331 18.23 3.85 -13.06
C GLY A 331 18.13 5.34 -12.75
N LYS A 332 16.91 5.87 -12.72
CA LYS A 332 16.64 7.27 -12.36
C LYS A 332 15.49 7.38 -11.39
N THR A 333 15.47 8.47 -10.63
CA THR A 333 14.42 8.75 -9.66
C THR A 333 13.07 8.91 -10.35
N LEU A 334 12.14 8.01 -10.04
CA LEU A 334 10.75 8.09 -10.46
C LEU A 334 9.94 8.96 -9.49
N VAL A 335 9.98 8.62 -8.19
CA VAL A 335 9.23 9.30 -7.13
C VAL A 335 10.18 9.80 -6.05
N THR A 336 9.91 10.98 -5.50
CA THR A 336 10.50 11.51 -4.26
C THR A 336 9.42 12.14 -3.40
N LEU A 337 9.05 11.51 -2.29
CA LEU A 337 8.08 12.04 -1.34
C LEU A 337 8.76 12.32 0.00
N LYS A 338 8.46 13.48 0.58
CA LYS A 338 8.93 13.85 1.91
C LYS A 338 7.78 13.78 2.88
N PHE A 339 8.00 13.18 4.03
CA PHE A 339 6.98 13.03 5.06
C PHE A 339 7.47 13.60 6.38
N LYS A 340 6.54 14.14 7.16
CA LYS A 340 6.73 14.39 8.58
C LYS A 340 6.05 13.28 9.37
N VAL A 341 6.75 12.71 10.33
CA VAL A 341 6.20 11.67 11.21
C VAL A 341 5.28 12.31 12.26
N LEU A 342 4.03 11.87 12.32
CA LEU A 342 2.97 12.39 13.18
C LEU A 342 2.77 11.56 14.45
N ALA A 343 2.92 10.24 14.35
CA ALA A 343 2.60 9.31 15.41
C ALA A 343 3.67 8.22 15.56
N ASP A 344 3.79 7.73 16.78
CA ASP A 344 4.71 6.67 17.17
C ASP A 344 4.02 5.32 16.92
N ALA A 345 3.96 4.92 15.66
CA ALA A 345 3.23 3.74 15.19
C ALA A 345 3.94 3.10 14.00
N GLU A 346 3.70 1.80 13.81
CA GLU A 346 4.17 1.10 12.61
C GLU A 346 3.37 1.55 11.38
N THR A 347 4.07 1.79 10.28
CA THR A 347 3.45 2.13 9.00
C THR A 347 4.33 1.68 7.82
N THR A 348 3.77 1.66 6.62
CA THR A 348 4.46 1.28 5.38
C THR A 348 4.27 2.36 4.32
N ILE A 349 5.33 2.64 3.57
CA ILE A 349 5.25 3.41 2.32
C ILE A 349 5.64 2.48 1.18
N ALA A 350 4.83 2.41 0.12
CA ALA A 350 5.09 1.54 -1.03
C ALA A 350 4.60 2.17 -2.33
N THR A 351 5.33 1.96 -3.42
CA THR A 351 4.97 2.41 -4.77
C THR A 351 4.57 1.25 -5.66
N VAL A 352 3.41 1.39 -6.30
CA VAL A 352 2.93 0.47 -7.34
C VAL A 352 2.91 1.22 -8.67
N ILE A 353 3.43 0.58 -9.72
CA ILE A 353 3.31 1.06 -11.11
C ILE A 353 2.25 0.18 -11.77
N ASP A 354 1.11 0.73 -12.14
CA ASP A 354 -0.02 -0.03 -12.69
C ASP A 354 0.16 -0.35 -14.17
N GLU A 355 0.71 0.59 -14.94
CA GLU A 355 0.90 0.48 -16.38
C GLU A 355 2.14 1.26 -16.81
N MET A 356 2.94 0.68 -17.71
CA MET A 356 4.09 1.34 -18.30
C MET A 356 4.43 0.71 -19.66
N CYS A 357 4.56 1.52 -20.70
CA CYS A 357 4.91 1.03 -22.05
C CYS A 357 6.19 1.69 -22.58
N GLU A 358 6.95 0.91 -23.36
CA GLU A 358 8.16 1.34 -24.05
C GLU A 358 7.85 2.17 -25.31
N ILE A 359 8.57 3.27 -25.54
CA ILE A 359 8.28 4.16 -26.68
C ILE A 359 8.66 3.56 -28.04
N SER A 360 9.72 2.75 -28.13
CA SER A 360 10.28 2.36 -29.44
C SER A 360 9.47 1.24 -30.09
N THR A 361 8.90 0.36 -29.26
CA THR A 361 8.16 -0.82 -29.67
C THR A 361 6.66 -0.71 -29.37
N GLY A 362 6.26 0.16 -28.44
CA GLY A 362 4.92 0.17 -27.86
C GLY A 362 4.65 -1.08 -26.98
N ALA A 363 5.69 -1.80 -26.58
CA ALA A 363 5.54 -2.99 -25.74
C ALA A 363 5.24 -2.59 -24.30
N ASP A 364 4.36 -3.34 -23.66
CA ASP A 364 4.12 -3.21 -22.23
C ASP A 364 5.37 -3.69 -21.47
N LEU A 365 5.82 -2.86 -20.53
CA LEU A 365 6.89 -3.18 -19.60
C LEU A 365 6.33 -3.59 -18.24
N ILE A 366 5.21 -2.97 -17.84
CA ILE A 366 4.42 -3.31 -16.66
C ILE A 366 2.93 -3.30 -17.03
N THR A 367 2.18 -4.31 -16.56
CA THR A 367 0.73 -4.41 -16.74
C THR A 367 0.09 -4.92 -15.46
N GLY A 368 -0.88 -4.19 -14.91
CA GLY A 368 -1.61 -4.62 -13.71
C GLY A 368 -0.69 -4.82 -12.51
N ALA A 369 0.30 -3.94 -12.34
CA ALA A 369 1.35 -4.03 -11.33
C ALA A 369 2.40 -5.16 -11.52
N GLU A 370 2.28 -5.98 -12.55
CA GLU A 370 3.26 -7.03 -12.85
C GLU A 370 4.31 -6.53 -13.86
N ILE A 371 5.59 -6.74 -13.55
CA ILE A 371 6.69 -6.53 -14.51
C ILE A 371 6.64 -7.64 -15.55
N VAL A 372 6.42 -7.26 -16.81
CA VAL A 372 6.27 -8.20 -17.94
C VAL A 372 7.46 -8.17 -18.90
N ALA A 373 8.45 -7.30 -18.66
CA ALA A 373 9.64 -7.16 -19.50
C ALA A 373 10.95 -7.23 -18.69
N ASP A 374 11.94 -7.91 -19.27
CA ASP A 374 13.29 -7.98 -18.71
C ASP A 374 13.96 -6.60 -18.63
N GLY A 375 14.78 -6.39 -17.59
CA GLY A 375 15.55 -5.16 -17.41
C GLY A 375 14.77 -3.99 -16.80
N VAL A 376 13.55 -4.24 -16.33
CA VAL A 376 12.80 -3.30 -15.48
C VAL A 376 13.11 -3.58 -14.01
N THR A 377 13.48 -2.55 -13.26
CA THR A 377 13.64 -2.66 -11.80
C THR A 377 13.01 -1.45 -11.11
N VAL A 378 12.30 -1.70 -10.02
CA VAL A 378 11.78 -0.66 -9.12
C VAL A 378 12.48 -0.84 -7.78
N THR A 379 13.16 0.20 -7.30
CA THR A 379 13.89 0.17 -6.03
C THR A 379 13.41 1.30 -5.15
N GLU A 380 12.91 0.95 -3.98
CA GLU A 380 12.40 1.89 -2.99
C GLU A 380 13.43 2.07 -1.87
N THR A 381 13.57 3.31 -1.39
CA THR A 381 14.51 3.65 -0.33
C THR A 381 13.89 4.71 0.57
N LEU A 382 14.22 4.63 1.87
CA LEU A 382 13.93 5.67 2.84
C LEU A 382 15.21 6.27 3.39
N GLU A 383 15.28 7.59 3.44
CA GLU A 383 16.31 8.35 4.15
C GLU A 383 15.70 8.93 5.44
N VAL A 384 16.32 8.60 6.57
CA VAL A 384 15.98 9.11 7.90
C VAL A 384 17.07 10.11 8.34
N PRO A 385 16.73 11.23 8.97
CA PRO A 385 17.71 12.18 9.47
C PRO A 385 18.62 11.53 10.51
N VAL A 386 19.94 11.70 10.35
CA VAL A 386 20.91 11.21 11.34
C VAL A 386 20.80 12.10 12.58
N ALA A 387 20.48 11.51 13.74
CA ALA A 387 20.44 12.23 15.00
C ALA A 387 21.77 12.98 15.24
N PRO A 388 21.75 14.24 15.69
CA PRO A 388 22.98 14.94 16.05
C PRO A 388 23.68 14.19 17.18
N ILE A 389 24.98 13.92 17.02
CA ILE A 389 25.81 13.31 18.07
C ILE A 389 25.77 14.26 19.28
N VAL A 390 25.04 13.88 20.32
CA VAL A 390 25.13 14.53 21.62
C VAL A 390 26.46 14.09 22.22
N THR A 391 27.49 14.93 22.09
CA THR A 391 28.66 14.78 22.96
C THR A 391 28.18 15.09 24.37
N ASP A 392 28.20 14.09 25.25
CA ASP A 392 27.85 14.28 26.66
C ASP A 392 28.58 15.51 27.22
N PRO A 393 27.91 16.35 28.03
CA PRO A 393 28.60 17.40 28.74
C PRO A 393 29.67 16.75 29.62
N VAL A 394 30.92 17.16 29.43
CA VAL A 394 32.04 16.79 30.29
C VAL A 394 31.61 17.03 31.73
N VAL A 395 31.43 15.95 32.48
CA VAL A 395 31.25 16.00 33.93
C VAL A 395 32.58 16.48 34.50
N THR A 396 32.67 17.78 34.81
CA THR A 396 33.75 18.31 35.64
C THR A 396 33.42 17.96 37.09
N ASP A 397 33.99 16.85 37.56
CA ASP A 397 34.04 16.53 38.98
C ASP A 397 34.92 17.58 39.70
N PRO A 398 34.41 18.37 40.66
CA PRO A 398 35.18 19.38 41.36
C PRO A 398 35.85 18.74 42.58
N ALA A 399 36.77 17.79 42.39
CA ALA A 399 37.56 17.25 43.48
C ALA A 399 38.83 16.52 43.01
N ASN A 400 39.84 17.26 42.51
CA ASN A 400 41.22 16.84 42.77
C ASN A 400 42.20 18.02 42.71
N THR A 401 42.57 18.50 43.90
CA THR A 401 43.77 19.32 44.12
C THR A 401 44.97 18.39 44.29
N ASP A 402 45.93 18.40 43.36
CA ASP A 402 47.32 18.70 43.69
C ASP A 402 48.29 18.70 42.48
N ALA A 403 48.90 19.87 42.30
CA ALA A 403 50.32 20.16 42.08
C ALA A 403 51.19 19.43 41.02
N THR A 404 51.51 20.23 39.98
CA THR A 404 52.86 20.58 39.44
C THR A 404 53.69 19.60 38.61
N SER A 405 53.86 19.93 37.33
CA SER A 405 55.11 20.34 36.62
C SER A 405 54.83 20.21 35.10
N GLY A 406 54.92 21.18 34.20
CA GLY A 406 55.83 22.31 34.05
C GLY A 406 56.77 22.01 32.88
N THR A 407 56.50 22.55 31.67
CA THR A 407 57.50 23.08 30.71
C THR A 407 56.81 23.72 29.48
N ASP A 408 57.36 24.88 29.11
CA ASP A 408 56.96 25.86 28.08
C ASP A 408 57.02 25.40 26.62
N VAL A 409 56.13 25.97 25.78
CA VAL A 409 56.37 26.37 24.36
C VAL A 409 55.44 27.56 24.03
N PRO A 410 55.87 28.59 23.26
CA PRO A 410 55.35 29.95 23.39
C PRO A 410 54.17 30.31 22.49
N GLU A 411 53.54 31.40 22.94
CA GLU A 411 52.40 32.18 22.46
C GLU A 411 52.64 32.82 21.07
N GLU A 412 51.77 32.56 20.10
CA GLU A 412 51.63 33.39 18.88
C GLU A 412 50.42 34.32 19.02
N LYS A 413 50.70 35.60 18.76
CA LYS A 413 49.82 36.76 18.87
C LYS A 413 48.77 36.79 17.74
N PRO A 414 47.52 37.22 18.00
CA PRO A 414 46.48 37.34 16.98
C PRO A 414 46.65 38.63 16.16
N THR A 415 46.38 38.56 14.86
CA THR A 415 46.23 39.73 13.98
C THR A 415 44.74 40.02 13.75
N ASP A 416 44.35 41.24 14.16
CA ASP A 416 43.09 41.92 13.90
C ASP A 416 42.73 42.04 12.42
N VAL A 417 41.47 41.76 12.05
CA VAL A 417 40.67 42.44 11.00
C VAL A 417 39.17 42.34 11.42
N PRO A 418 38.33 43.38 11.23
CA PRO A 418 37.34 43.78 12.24
C PRO A 418 35.91 43.24 12.05
N GLU A 419 35.17 43.36 13.15
CA GLU A 419 33.73 43.14 13.32
C GLU A 419 32.87 44.04 12.41
N THR A 420 31.80 43.46 11.85
CA THR A 420 30.50 44.14 11.81
C THR A 420 29.40 43.15 12.18
N GLY A 421 28.84 43.34 13.37
CA GLY A 421 27.63 42.66 13.81
C GLY A 421 26.39 43.15 13.06
N ALA A 422 25.38 42.29 12.96
CA ALA A 422 23.99 42.70 12.90
C ALA A 422 23.08 41.52 13.26
N THR A 423 22.34 41.73 14.34
CA THR A 423 21.21 40.95 14.82
C THR A 423 20.03 41.01 13.83
N VAL A 424 19.40 39.84 13.64
CA VAL A 424 18.02 39.51 13.23
C VAL A 424 17.05 40.67 12.90
N ILE A 425 16.48 40.66 11.68
CA ILE A 425 15.10 41.10 11.38
C ILE A 425 14.46 40.16 10.35
N ILE A 426 13.33 39.58 10.74
CA ILE A 426 12.37 38.81 9.93
C ILE A 426 11.52 39.80 9.09
N ALA A 427 11.45 39.66 7.76
CA ALA A 427 10.27 40.03 6.95
C ALA A 427 10.44 39.79 5.43
N ALA A 428 9.53 38.99 4.87
CA ALA A 428 8.86 39.12 3.57
C ALA A 428 9.69 39.17 2.26
N THR A 429 9.70 38.03 1.54
CA THR A 429 9.83 38.02 0.06
C THR A 429 8.88 37.00 -0.57
N VAL A 430 7.58 37.31 -0.59
CA VAL A 430 6.59 36.68 -1.48
C VAL A 430 5.97 37.79 -2.32
N ALA A 431 6.65 38.24 -3.37
CA ALA A 431 6.07 39.13 -4.41
C ALA A 431 7.05 39.45 -5.56
N VAL A 432 7.57 38.47 -6.31
CA VAL A 432 8.22 38.78 -7.61
C VAL A 432 7.86 37.82 -8.75
N VAL A 433 7.36 36.61 -8.51
CA VAL A 433 7.13 35.65 -9.62
C VAL A 433 5.78 35.83 -10.33
N VAL A 434 4.81 36.54 -9.76
CA VAL A 434 3.44 36.65 -10.32
C VAL A 434 3.31 37.69 -11.45
N MET A 435 4.29 38.57 -11.68
CA MET A 435 4.22 39.55 -12.78
C MET A 435 4.85 39.10 -14.11
N ALA A 436 5.57 37.99 -14.16
CA ALA A 436 6.19 37.51 -15.40
C ALA A 436 5.25 36.66 -16.28
N MET A 437 4.20 36.06 -15.72
CA MET A 437 3.30 35.18 -16.48
C MET A 437 2.10 35.89 -17.13
N ALA A 438 1.75 37.10 -16.69
CA ALA A 438 0.66 37.88 -17.30
C ALA A 438 1.05 38.53 -18.65
N ALA A 439 2.35 38.72 -18.92
CA ALA A 439 2.82 39.33 -20.18
C ALA A 439 2.92 38.33 -21.35
N VAL A 440 3.06 37.03 -21.07
CA VAL A 440 3.19 35.99 -22.11
C VAL A 440 1.82 35.58 -22.68
N VAL A 441 0.75 35.65 -21.87
CA VAL A 441 -0.62 35.29 -22.29
C VAL A 441 -1.27 36.37 -23.18
N VAL A 442 -0.88 37.64 -23.05
CA VAL A 442 -1.40 38.72 -23.90
C VAL A 442 -0.72 38.75 -25.29
N LEU A 443 0.51 38.25 -25.42
CA LEU A 443 1.23 38.24 -26.70
C LEU A 443 0.93 37.02 -27.59
N ARG A 444 0.41 35.91 -27.06
CA ARG A 444 0.04 34.74 -27.89
C ARG A 444 -1.38 34.78 -28.46
N LYS A 445 -2.27 35.67 -27.99
CA LYS A 445 -3.63 35.84 -28.57
C LYS A 445 -3.68 36.74 -29.81
N LYS A 446 -2.55 37.26 -30.29
CA LYS A 446 -2.46 38.14 -31.47
C LYS A 446 -1.75 37.52 -32.69
N ALA A 447 -1.39 36.24 -32.62
CA ALA A 447 -0.64 35.55 -33.69
C ALA A 447 -1.42 34.46 -34.44
N ASN A 448 -2.67 34.16 -34.07
CA ASN A 448 -3.55 33.23 -34.80
C ASN A 448 -4.93 33.86 -35.08
N ALA A 449 -4.92 35.05 -35.70
CA ALA A 449 -6.05 35.60 -36.45
C ALA A 449 -5.68 35.63 -37.92
#